data_AF-A0A2M6YXN9-F1
#
_entry.id   AF-A0A2M6YXN9-F1
#
_cell.length_a   1.000
_cell.length_b   1.000
_cell.length_c   1.000
_cell.angle_alpha   90.00
_cell.angle_beta   90.00
_cell.angle_gamma   90.00
#
_symmetry.space_group_name_H-M   'P 1'
#
loop_
_entity.id
_entity.type
_entity.pdbx_description
1 polymer ?
#
loop_
_entity_poly.entity_id
_entity_poly.type
_entity_poly.pdbx_seq_one_letter_code
_entity_poly.pdbx_strand_id
1 'polypeptide(L)'
;MSVDAALLLGKVERVRGRLDEALRWCDRAVQKAGTPEMKDEALYERSLVLRTLGRTSEAEAVMRETSGGKTNAAVRASIDLARNEISAKNYDVALERLRPVATSRTDALGAEAQYLVGEALRGKGNIQDAVTSYLRVKYVFGSDSAWVARALLKAADCYVSLGLKHRARGLLEEVVKGHAADQFGAAASSKLKGLR
;
A
#
# COMPACT_ATOMS: atom_id res chain seq x y z
N MET A 1 15.84 25.56 13.86
CA MET A 1 15.54 24.38 13.02
C MET A 1 14.09 23.99 13.21
N SER A 2 13.32 24.11 12.12
CA SER A 2 11.88 23.79 12.03
C SER A 2 11.63 22.28 11.98
N VAL A 3 10.36 21.89 12.12
CA VAL A 3 9.90 20.50 11.97
C VAL A 3 10.23 19.99 10.56
N ASP A 4 9.88 20.75 9.53
CA ASP A 4 10.10 20.36 8.13
C ASP A 4 11.58 20.14 7.82
N ALA A 5 12.47 20.99 8.35
CA ALA A 5 13.91 20.83 8.19
C ALA A 5 14.41 19.55 8.87
N ALA A 6 13.90 19.24 10.07
CA ALA A 6 14.24 18.00 10.77
C ALA A 6 13.70 16.76 10.03
N LEU A 7 12.48 16.81 9.49
CA LEU A 7 11.92 15.73 8.68
C LEU A 7 12.72 15.49 7.40
N LEU A 8 13.09 16.56 6.70
CA LEU A 8 13.90 16.45 5.49
C LEU A 8 15.27 15.82 5.80
N LEU A 9 15.92 16.25 6.88
CA LEU A 9 17.18 15.64 7.33
C LEU A 9 16.97 14.16 7.69
N GLY A 10 15.94 13.81 8.44
CA GLY A 10 15.61 12.41 8.74
C GLY A 10 15.45 11.55 7.48
N LYS A 11 14.72 12.04 6.48
CA LYS A 11 14.52 11.37 5.18
C LYS A 11 15.85 11.20 4.42
N VAL A 12 16.66 12.24 4.33
CA VAL A 12 17.96 12.22 3.63
C VAL A 12 18.93 11.25 4.31
N GLU A 13 19.03 11.31 5.64
CA GLU A 13 19.93 10.44 6.40
C GLU A 13 19.51 8.97 6.31
N ARG A 14 18.19 8.70 6.27
CA ARG A 14 17.67 7.35 6.01
C ARG A 14 18.10 6.81 4.65
N VAL A 15 18.01 7.62 3.59
CA VAL A 15 18.46 7.23 2.24
C VAL A 15 19.98 7.01 2.19
N ARG A 16 20.75 7.75 2.98
CA ARG A 16 22.21 7.59 3.11
C ARG A 16 22.62 6.38 3.97
N GLY A 17 21.67 5.65 4.55
CA GLY A 17 21.95 4.54 5.46
C GLY A 17 22.47 4.97 6.83
N ARG A 18 22.46 6.28 7.13
CA ARG A 18 22.86 6.86 8.42
C ARG A 18 21.64 6.86 9.35
N LEU A 19 21.26 5.65 9.75
CA LEU A 19 19.95 5.39 10.34
C LEU A 19 19.83 5.93 11.79
N ASP A 20 20.92 5.95 12.55
CA ASP A 20 20.94 6.55 13.89
C ASP A 20 20.80 8.08 13.81
N GLU A 21 21.49 8.74 12.86
CA GLU A 21 21.27 10.16 12.56
C GLU A 21 19.83 10.42 12.14
N ALA A 22 19.30 9.59 11.23
CA ALA A 22 17.93 9.72 10.76
C ALA A 22 16.93 9.65 11.91
N LEU A 23 17.12 8.71 12.84
CA LEU A 23 16.25 8.53 14.00
C LEU A 23 16.28 9.77 14.91
N ARG A 24 17.47 10.31 15.21
CA ARG A 24 17.62 11.54 16.00
C ARG A 24 16.89 12.73 15.35
N TRP A 25 16.94 12.84 14.02
CA TRP A 25 16.24 13.91 13.31
C TRP A 25 14.72 13.73 13.37
N CYS A 26 14.22 12.51 13.19
CA CYS A 26 12.81 12.20 13.36
C CYS A 26 12.32 12.48 14.79
N ASP A 27 13.08 12.09 15.82
CA ASP A 27 12.76 12.37 17.23
C ASP A 27 12.64 13.88 17.50
N ARG A 28 13.58 14.66 16.94
CA ARG A 28 13.53 16.13 17.03
C ARG A 28 12.32 16.71 16.31
N ALA A 29 11.91 16.13 15.17
CA ALA A 29 10.71 16.55 14.46
C ALA A 29 9.44 16.27 15.29
N VAL A 30 9.34 15.08 15.90
CA VAL A 30 8.22 14.70 16.79
C VAL A 30 8.10 15.67 17.97
N GLN A 31 9.22 15.99 18.64
CA GLN A 31 9.22 16.91 19.79
C GLN A 31 8.77 18.33 19.46
N LYS A 32 9.00 18.77 18.22
CA LYS A 32 8.71 20.14 17.77
C LYS A 32 7.40 20.28 17.01
N ALA A 33 6.71 19.18 16.75
CA ALA A 33 5.47 19.18 16.00
C ALA A 33 4.42 20.05 16.70
N GLY A 34 4.01 21.12 16.02
CA GLY A 34 3.02 22.07 16.55
C GLY A 34 1.57 21.71 16.21
N THR A 35 1.35 20.77 15.29
CA THR A 35 0.02 20.32 14.87
C THR A 35 -0.05 18.79 14.81
N PRO A 36 -1.25 18.19 14.89
CA PRO A 36 -1.44 16.76 14.69
C PRO A 36 -0.87 16.25 13.35
N GLU A 37 -1.04 17.01 12.27
CA GLU A 37 -0.54 16.62 10.93
C GLU A 37 0.99 16.55 10.89
N MET A 38 1.66 17.53 11.50
CA MET A 38 3.11 17.53 11.62
C MET A 38 3.60 16.39 12.51
N LYS A 39 2.87 16.09 13.59
CA LYS A 39 3.20 15.01 14.51
C LYS A 39 3.05 13.66 13.82
N ASP A 40 1.96 13.43 13.09
CA ASP A 40 1.71 12.19 12.36
C ASP A 40 2.77 11.97 11.28
N GLU A 41 3.13 13.00 10.51
CA GLU A 41 4.21 12.90 9.50
C GLU A 41 5.54 12.52 10.16
N ALA A 42 5.87 13.15 11.30
CA ALA A 42 7.10 12.86 12.03
C ALA A 42 7.13 11.45 12.62
N LEU A 43 6.03 10.99 13.21
CA LEU A 43 5.91 9.64 13.73
C LEU A 43 5.96 8.60 12.60
N TYR A 44 5.29 8.86 11.47
CA TYR A 44 5.35 7.94 10.33
C TYR A 44 6.77 7.82 9.80
N GLU A 45 7.49 8.91 9.57
CA GLU A 45 8.89 8.83 9.13
C GLU A 45 9.80 8.17 10.16
N ARG A 46 9.59 8.43 11.45
CA ARG A 46 10.29 7.75 12.54
C ARG A 46 10.08 6.23 12.46
N SER A 47 8.85 5.78 12.21
CA SER A 47 8.54 4.36 12.08
C SER A 47 9.26 3.72 10.88
N LEU A 48 9.41 4.44 9.76
CA LEU A 48 10.16 3.96 8.60
C LEU A 48 11.65 3.79 8.92
N VAL A 49 12.24 4.72 9.67
CA VAL A 49 13.64 4.62 10.13
C VAL A 49 13.81 3.41 11.06
N LEU A 50 12.94 3.27 12.07
CA LEU A 50 12.98 2.13 13.00
C LEU A 50 12.87 0.79 12.28
N ARG A 51 11.98 0.69 11.27
CA ARG A 51 11.86 -0.52 10.44
C ARG A 51 13.14 -0.81 9.68
N THR A 52 13.80 0.22 9.14
CA THR A 52 15.07 0.07 8.41
C THR A 52 16.22 -0.34 9.33
N LEU A 53 16.17 0.06 10.61
CA LEU A 53 17.10 -0.38 11.67
C LEU A 53 16.88 -1.82 12.14
N GLY A 54 15.84 -2.52 11.65
CA GLY A 54 15.44 -3.84 12.16
C GLY A 54 14.69 -3.79 13.50
N ARG A 55 14.38 -2.59 14.01
CA ARG A 55 13.60 -2.38 15.25
C ARG A 55 12.09 -2.48 14.95
N THR A 56 11.68 -3.63 14.40
CA THR A 56 10.34 -3.84 13.84
C THR A 56 9.24 -3.66 14.87
N SER A 57 9.39 -4.19 16.08
CA SER A 57 8.38 -4.05 17.14
C SER A 57 8.12 -2.60 17.53
N GLU A 58 9.19 -1.78 17.58
CA GLU A 58 9.07 -0.35 17.87
C GLU A 58 8.46 0.42 16.69
N ALA A 59 8.85 0.08 15.46
CA ALA A 59 8.26 0.65 14.26
C ALA A 59 6.74 0.43 14.24
N GLU A 60 6.28 -0.80 14.53
CA GLU A 60 4.86 -1.11 14.62
C GLU A 60 4.15 -0.36 15.74
N ALA A 61 4.76 -0.23 16.91
CA ALA A 61 4.17 0.53 18.02
C ALA A 61 3.92 2.00 17.60
N VAL A 62 4.89 2.63 16.94
CA VAL A 62 4.77 4.00 16.42
C VAL A 62 3.69 4.10 15.33
N MET A 63 3.62 3.11 14.43
CA MET A 63 2.57 3.08 13.41
C MET A 63 1.18 2.94 14.05
N ARG A 64 1.03 2.12 15.10
CA ARG A 64 -0.25 1.97 15.81
C ARG A 64 -0.69 3.30 16.43
N GLU A 65 0.23 4.02 17.08
CA GLU A 65 -0.03 5.38 17.60
C GLU A 65 -0.50 6.34 16.51
N THR A 66 0.12 6.28 15.33
CA THR A 66 -0.16 7.22 14.22
C THR A 66 -1.41 6.86 13.42
N SER A 67 -1.79 5.58 13.38
CA SER A 67 -2.80 5.06 12.43
C SER A 67 -4.26 5.47 12.67
N GLY A 68 -4.57 6.17 13.78
CA GLY A 68 -5.94 6.51 14.17
C GLY A 68 -6.55 7.71 13.43
N GLY A 69 -5.73 8.50 12.73
CA GLY A 69 -6.15 9.75 12.08
C GLY A 69 -6.57 9.62 10.60
N LYS A 70 -6.97 10.76 10.01
CA LYS A 70 -7.27 10.91 8.57
C LYS A 70 -6.14 11.56 7.77
N THR A 71 -5.06 11.97 8.43
CA THR A 71 -3.89 12.55 7.78
C THR A 71 -3.27 11.55 6.82
N ASN A 72 -2.56 12.02 5.79
CA ASN A 72 -1.91 11.11 4.84
C ASN A 72 -0.88 10.21 5.54
N ALA A 73 -0.21 10.71 6.58
CA ALA A 73 0.70 9.93 7.41
C ALA A 73 -0.02 8.84 8.22
N ALA A 74 -1.15 9.17 8.87
CA ALA A 74 -1.98 8.19 9.56
C ALA A 74 -2.51 7.09 8.62
N VAL A 75 -2.99 7.47 7.44
CA VAL A 75 -3.47 6.53 6.44
C VAL A 75 -2.34 5.62 5.93
N ARG A 76 -1.13 6.16 5.67
CA ARG A 76 0.02 5.34 5.29
C ARG A 76 0.46 4.39 6.40
N ALA A 77 0.47 4.83 7.66
CA ALA A 77 0.73 3.96 8.81
C ALA A 77 -0.30 2.84 8.89
N SER A 78 -1.58 3.15 8.65
CA SER A 78 -2.66 2.18 8.61
C SER A 78 -2.48 1.16 7.48
N ILE A 79 -2.14 1.61 6.26
CA ILE A 79 -1.85 0.72 5.13
C ILE A 79 -0.65 -0.20 5.42
N ASP A 80 0.42 0.32 6.00
CA ASP A 80 1.61 -0.46 6.34
C ASP A 80 1.31 -1.52 7.43
N LEU A 81 0.54 -1.17 8.46
CA LEU A 81 0.07 -2.16 9.44
C LEU A 81 -0.77 -3.24 8.78
N ALA A 82 -1.69 -2.88 7.87
CA ALA A 82 -2.50 -3.88 7.17
C ALA A 82 -1.66 -4.84 6.32
N ARG A 83 -0.54 -4.37 5.74
CA ARG A 83 0.41 -5.26 5.04
C ARG A 83 1.09 -6.25 5.98
N ASN A 84 1.44 -5.81 7.19
CA ASN A 84 1.97 -6.71 8.21
C ASN A 84 0.93 -7.76 8.59
N GLU A 85 -0.33 -7.36 8.79
CA GLU A 85 -1.42 -8.28 9.10
C GLU A 85 -1.68 -9.28 7.96
N ILE A 86 -1.65 -8.85 6.69
CA ILE A 86 -1.75 -9.76 5.53
C ILE A 86 -0.59 -10.77 5.55
N SER A 87 0.63 -10.32 5.82
CA SER A 87 1.82 -11.17 5.88
C SER A 87 1.74 -12.18 7.05
N ALA A 88 1.14 -11.76 8.16
CA ALA A 88 0.83 -12.61 9.31
C ALA A 88 -0.42 -13.49 9.11
N LYS A 89 -1.10 -13.41 7.96
CA LYS A 89 -2.37 -14.08 7.64
C LYS A 89 -3.56 -13.65 8.51
N ASN A 90 -3.44 -12.53 9.20
CA ASN A 90 -4.51 -11.90 9.98
C ASN A 90 -5.43 -11.07 9.05
N TYR A 91 -6.05 -11.75 8.08
CA TYR A 91 -6.77 -11.07 6.99
C TYR A 91 -7.95 -10.23 7.47
N ASP A 92 -8.65 -10.66 8.51
CA ASP A 92 -9.79 -9.91 9.05
C ASP A 92 -9.36 -8.57 9.68
N VAL A 93 -8.26 -8.58 10.43
CA VAL A 93 -7.66 -7.36 11.00
C VAL A 93 -7.20 -6.42 9.88
N ALA A 94 -6.59 -6.97 8.82
CA ALA A 94 -6.22 -6.17 7.64
C ALA A 94 -7.46 -5.53 6.98
N LEU A 95 -8.56 -6.27 6.85
CA LEU A 95 -9.79 -5.79 6.23
C LEU A 95 -10.47 -4.69 7.05
N GLU A 96 -10.53 -4.84 8.37
CA GLU A 96 -11.04 -3.80 9.29
C GLU A 96 -10.29 -2.49 9.12
N ARG A 97 -8.98 -2.57 8.91
CA ARG A 97 -8.10 -1.42 8.72
C ARG A 97 -8.21 -0.78 7.33
N LEU A 98 -8.33 -1.58 6.28
CA LEU A 98 -8.26 -1.12 4.88
C LEU A 98 -9.60 -0.62 4.33
N ARG A 99 -10.73 -1.24 4.71
CA ARG A 99 -12.06 -0.90 4.15
C ARG A 99 -12.45 0.56 4.38
N PRO A 100 -12.21 1.18 5.56
CA PRO A 100 -12.50 2.60 5.76
C PRO A 100 -11.70 3.49 4.82
N VAL A 101 -10.42 3.19 4.58
CA VAL A 101 -9.55 3.94 3.67
C VAL A 101 -10.04 3.80 2.23
N ALA A 102 -10.30 2.57 1.78
CA ALA A 102 -10.75 2.26 0.44
C ALA A 102 -12.13 2.86 0.10
N THR A 103 -12.96 3.12 1.12
CA THR A 103 -14.29 3.71 0.95
C THR A 103 -14.27 5.23 1.01
N SER A 104 -13.41 5.82 1.85
CA SER A 104 -13.41 7.27 2.10
C SER A 104 -12.49 8.07 1.19
N ARG A 105 -11.54 7.44 0.50
CA ARG A 105 -10.57 8.10 -0.37
C ARG A 105 -10.77 7.72 -1.83
N THR A 106 -10.43 8.65 -2.72
CA THR A 106 -10.47 8.49 -4.19
C THR A 106 -9.11 8.71 -4.85
N ASP A 107 -8.05 8.86 -4.06
CA ASP A 107 -6.69 9.09 -4.52
C ASP A 107 -5.84 7.79 -4.47
N ALA A 108 -4.54 7.92 -4.71
CA ALA A 108 -3.59 6.80 -4.74
C ALA A 108 -3.59 5.96 -3.45
N LEU A 109 -3.84 6.57 -2.28
CA LEU A 109 -3.93 5.84 -1.00
C LEU A 109 -5.22 5.02 -0.93
N GLY A 110 -6.33 5.54 -1.45
CA GLY A 110 -7.57 4.76 -1.59
C GLY A 110 -7.41 3.59 -2.57
N ALA A 111 -6.71 3.81 -3.69
CA ALA A 111 -6.43 2.78 -4.69
C ALA A 111 -5.56 1.65 -4.11
N GLU A 112 -4.50 2.02 -3.39
CA GLU A 112 -3.63 1.10 -2.66
C GLU A 112 -4.40 0.29 -1.61
N ALA A 113 -5.24 0.96 -0.81
CA ALA A 113 -6.04 0.29 0.21
C ALA A 113 -7.03 -0.70 -0.42
N GLN A 114 -7.72 -0.29 -1.50
CA GLN A 114 -8.67 -1.14 -2.23
C GLN A 114 -7.97 -2.35 -2.88
N TYR A 115 -6.75 -2.18 -3.39
CA TYR A 115 -5.92 -3.29 -3.86
C TYR A 115 -5.59 -4.26 -2.72
N LEU A 116 -5.17 -3.77 -1.56
CA LEU A 116 -4.84 -4.60 -0.41
C LEU A 116 -6.05 -5.29 0.20
N VAL A 117 -7.26 -4.71 0.11
CA VAL A 117 -8.51 -5.42 0.42
C VAL A 117 -8.63 -6.68 -0.45
N GLY A 118 -8.33 -6.56 -1.75
CA GLY A 118 -8.27 -7.70 -2.66
C GLY A 118 -7.21 -8.73 -2.27
N GLU A 119 -6.02 -8.30 -1.85
CA GLU A 119 -4.95 -9.20 -1.39
C GLU A 119 -5.35 -9.97 -0.12
N ALA A 120 -5.96 -9.28 0.86
CA ALA A 120 -6.45 -9.89 2.09
C ALA A 120 -7.57 -10.91 1.81
N LEU A 121 -8.55 -10.56 0.96
CA LEU A 121 -9.63 -11.48 0.57
C LEU A 121 -9.10 -12.69 -0.19
N ARG A 122 -8.13 -12.49 -1.09
CA ARG A 122 -7.49 -13.61 -1.80
C ARG A 122 -6.77 -14.53 -0.82
N GLY A 123 -6.02 -13.96 0.13
CA GLY A 123 -5.31 -14.71 1.17
C GLY A 123 -6.25 -15.52 2.06
N LYS A 124 -7.46 -15.00 2.33
CA LYS A 124 -8.52 -15.68 3.07
C LYS A 124 -9.20 -16.82 2.27
N GLY A 125 -8.98 -16.89 0.96
CA GLY A 125 -9.65 -17.84 0.07
C GLY A 125 -10.96 -17.32 -0.53
N ASN A 126 -11.35 -16.08 -0.24
CA ASN A 126 -12.54 -15.44 -0.81
C ASN A 126 -12.23 -14.89 -2.22
N ILE A 127 -11.94 -15.79 -3.17
CA ILE A 127 -11.41 -15.42 -4.48
C ILE A 127 -12.38 -14.53 -5.29
N GLN A 128 -13.68 -14.78 -5.21
CA GLN A 128 -14.69 -13.95 -5.89
C GLN A 128 -14.73 -12.52 -5.34
N ASP A 129 -14.72 -12.36 -4.02
CA ASP A 129 -14.67 -11.03 -3.39
C ASP A 129 -13.37 -10.30 -3.70
N ALA A 130 -12.26 -11.05 -3.79
CA ALA A 130 -10.97 -10.50 -4.19
C ALA A 130 -11.02 -9.91 -5.61
N VAL A 131 -11.62 -10.64 -6.58
CA VAL A 131 -11.85 -10.13 -7.94
C VAL A 131 -12.64 -8.83 -7.91
N THR A 132 -13.78 -8.81 -7.21
CA THR A 132 -14.61 -7.60 -7.07
C THR A 132 -13.80 -6.43 -6.50
N SER A 133 -12.96 -6.71 -5.50
CA SER A 133 -12.13 -5.69 -4.85
C SER A 133 -11.05 -5.14 -5.77
N TYR A 134 -10.39 -5.98 -6.57
CA TYR A 134 -9.42 -5.52 -7.56
C TYR A 134 -10.08 -4.73 -8.69
N LEU A 135 -11.22 -5.19 -9.21
CA LEU A 135 -11.94 -4.49 -10.27
C LEU A 135 -12.45 -3.12 -9.81
N ARG A 136 -12.80 -2.98 -8.53
CA ARG A 136 -13.14 -1.67 -7.95
C ARG A 136 -12.01 -0.66 -8.08
N VAL A 137 -10.74 -1.08 -8.08
CA VAL A 137 -9.60 -0.18 -8.33
C VAL A 137 -9.75 0.50 -9.70
N LYS A 138 -10.06 -0.27 -10.76
CA LYS A 138 -10.32 0.25 -12.10
C LYS A 138 -11.48 1.24 -12.15
N TYR A 139 -12.61 0.90 -11.53
CA TYR A 139 -13.83 1.70 -11.68
C TYR A 139 -13.87 2.97 -10.81
N VAL A 140 -13.22 2.95 -9.65
CA VAL A 140 -13.24 4.08 -8.70
C VAL A 140 -11.97 4.93 -8.79
N PHE A 141 -10.83 4.33 -9.14
CA PHE A 141 -9.51 4.96 -9.13
C PHE A 141 -8.84 4.94 -10.51
N GLY A 142 -9.66 5.00 -11.57
CA GLY A 142 -9.21 4.80 -12.96
C GLY A 142 -8.11 5.75 -13.45
N SER A 143 -7.91 6.89 -12.78
CA SER A 143 -6.82 7.84 -13.07
C SER A 143 -5.44 7.34 -12.62
N ASP A 144 -5.36 6.42 -11.65
CA ASP A 144 -4.10 5.84 -11.19
C ASP A 144 -3.74 4.59 -12.00
N SER A 145 -3.24 4.83 -13.21
CA SER A 145 -2.91 3.79 -14.18
C SER A 145 -2.04 2.66 -13.61
N ALA A 146 -1.11 2.96 -12.71
CA ALA A 146 -0.26 1.94 -12.09
C ALA A 146 -1.03 1.05 -11.10
N TRP A 147 -1.89 1.62 -10.24
CA TRP A 147 -2.73 0.81 -9.36
C TRP A 147 -3.77 -0.01 -10.12
N VAL A 148 -4.36 0.56 -11.17
CA VAL A 148 -5.28 -0.16 -12.06
C VAL A 148 -4.59 -1.38 -12.66
N ALA A 149 -3.41 -1.22 -13.25
CA ALA A 149 -2.66 -2.32 -13.84
C ALA A 149 -2.34 -3.44 -12.82
N ARG A 150 -1.85 -3.06 -11.64
CA ARG A 150 -1.58 -4.02 -10.54
C ARG A 150 -2.83 -4.80 -10.16
N ALA A 151 -3.96 -4.12 -10.01
CA ALA A 151 -5.21 -4.75 -9.62
C ALA A 151 -5.74 -5.69 -10.71
N LEU A 152 -5.70 -5.28 -11.98
CA LEU A 152 -6.14 -6.12 -13.10
C LEU A 152 -5.29 -7.39 -13.26
N LEU A 153 -3.97 -7.30 -13.06
CA LEU A 153 -3.09 -8.47 -13.05
C LEU A 153 -3.49 -9.48 -11.96
N LYS A 154 -3.84 -8.99 -10.76
CA LYS A 154 -4.27 -9.85 -9.65
C LYS A 154 -5.70 -10.40 -9.83
N ALA A 155 -6.61 -9.61 -10.39
CA ALA A 155 -7.94 -10.07 -10.77
C ALA A 155 -7.86 -11.19 -11.83
N ALA A 156 -6.96 -11.06 -12.80
CA ALA A 156 -6.70 -12.10 -13.79
C ALA A 156 -6.21 -13.39 -13.12
N ASP A 157 -5.26 -13.31 -12.18
CA ASP A 157 -4.80 -14.48 -11.41
C ASP A 157 -5.95 -15.16 -10.65
N CYS A 158 -6.82 -14.37 -10.01
CA CYS A 158 -8.02 -14.90 -9.37
C CYS A 158 -8.97 -15.58 -10.37
N TYR A 159 -9.22 -14.97 -11.54
CA TYR A 159 -10.05 -15.60 -12.57
C TYR A 159 -9.45 -16.92 -13.09
N VAL A 160 -8.13 -17.02 -13.22
CA VAL A 160 -7.48 -18.29 -13.57
C VAL A 160 -7.75 -19.34 -12.50
N SER A 161 -7.60 -19.00 -11.22
CA SER A 161 -7.88 -19.93 -10.13
C SER A 161 -9.35 -20.38 -10.04
N LEU A 162 -10.27 -19.57 -10.58
CA LEU A 162 -11.69 -19.91 -10.71
C LEU A 162 -12.02 -20.69 -12.01
N GLY A 163 -11.03 -21.02 -12.84
CA GLY A 163 -11.24 -21.65 -14.16
C GLY A 163 -11.79 -20.71 -15.24
N LEU A 164 -11.95 -19.42 -14.95
CA LEU A 164 -12.53 -18.41 -15.84
C LEU A 164 -11.46 -17.77 -16.74
N LYS A 165 -10.72 -18.61 -17.49
CA LYS A 165 -9.59 -18.17 -18.34
C LYS A 165 -9.96 -17.09 -19.36
N HIS A 166 -11.19 -17.10 -19.89
CA HIS A 166 -11.67 -16.08 -20.82
C HIS A 166 -11.72 -14.68 -20.17
N ARG A 167 -12.17 -14.60 -18.91
CA ARG A 167 -12.19 -13.33 -18.15
C ARG A 167 -10.78 -12.87 -17.82
N ALA A 168 -9.92 -13.81 -17.40
CA ALA A 168 -8.51 -13.50 -17.14
C ALA A 168 -7.83 -12.92 -18.38
N ARG A 169 -8.03 -13.54 -19.56
CA ARG A 169 -7.51 -13.07 -20.84
C ARG A 169 -7.94 -11.63 -21.15
N GLY A 170 -9.23 -11.32 -21.04
CA GLY A 170 -9.73 -9.97 -21.31
C GLY A 170 -9.08 -8.89 -20.43
N LEU A 171 -8.87 -9.17 -19.14
CA LEU A 171 -8.18 -8.23 -18.24
C LEU A 171 -6.70 -8.05 -18.62
N LEU A 172 -6.02 -9.14 -18.99
CA LEU A 172 -4.60 -9.06 -19.35
C LEU A 172 -4.40 -8.33 -20.69
N GLU A 173 -5.28 -8.54 -21.67
CA GLU A 173 -5.27 -7.82 -22.94
C GLU A 173 -5.48 -6.31 -22.73
N GLU A 174 -6.36 -5.93 -21.81
CA GLU A 174 -6.54 -4.54 -21.41
C GLU A 174 -5.25 -3.94 -20.82
N VAL A 175 -4.57 -4.65 -19.92
CA VAL A 175 -3.28 -4.20 -19.37
C VAL A 175 -2.23 -4.08 -20.47
N VAL A 176 -2.11 -5.05 -21.38
CA VAL A 176 -1.16 -4.97 -22.51
C VAL A 176 -1.43 -3.73 -23.37
N LYS A 177 -2.69 -3.42 -23.66
CA LYS A 177 -3.06 -2.24 -24.46
C LYS A 177 -2.70 -0.92 -23.76
N GLY A 178 -2.95 -0.82 -22.45
CA GLY A 178 -2.68 0.39 -21.67
C GLY A 178 -1.22 0.57 -21.25
N HIS A 179 -0.45 -0.52 -21.19
CA HIS A 179 0.89 -0.57 -20.58
C HIS A 179 1.93 -1.24 -21.48
N ALA A 180 1.78 -1.13 -22.81
CA ALA A 180 2.57 -1.89 -23.79
C ALA A 180 4.10 -1.77 -23.62
N ALA A 181 4.59 -0.63 -23.14
CA ALA A 181 6.01 -0.31 -23.03
C ALA A 181 6.58 -0.41 -21.60
N ASP A 182 5.83 -0.89 -20.62
CA ASP A 182 6.29 -0.98 -19.23
C ASP A 182 6.19 -2.40 -18.64
N GLN A 183 6.63 -2.53 -17.39
CA GLN A 183 6.65 -3.79 -16.65
C GLN A 183 5.28 -4.46 -16.51
N PHE A 184 4.17 -3.71 -16.49
CA PHE A 184 2.83 -4.24 -16.37
C PHE A 184 2.38 -4.90 -17.67
N GLY A 185 2.63 -4.27 -18.83
CA GLY A 185 2.37 -4.88 -20.13
C GLY A 185 3.23 -6.12 -20.37
N ALA A 186 4.49 -6.09 -19.95
CA ALA A 186 5.37 -7.26 -20.00
C ALA A 186 4.85 -8.41 -19.13
N ALA A 187 4.45 -8.13 -17.88
CA ALA A 187 3.86 -9.10 -16.97
C ALA A 187 2.55 -9.68 -17.52
N ALA A 188 1.67 -8.83 -18.05
CA ALA A 188 0.40 -9.25 -18.65
C ALA A 188 0.60 -10.14 -19.88
N SER A 189 1.52 -9.75 -20.76
CA SER A 189 1.91 -10.53 -21.95
C SER A 189 2.45 -11.92 -21.59
N SER A 190 3.27 -11.99 -20.54
CA SER A 190 3.80 -13.27 -20.03
C SER A 190 2.66 -14.18 -19.53
N LYS A 191 1.75 -13.63 -18.71
CA LYS A 191 0.57 -14.38 -18.23
C LYS A 191 -0.33 -14.86 -19.36
N LEU A 192 -0.60 -14.03 -20.37
CA LEU A 192 -1.41 -14.41 -21.55
C LEU A 192 -0.86 -15.62 -22.30
N LYS A 193 0.46 -15.70 -22.46
CA LYS A 193 1.11 -16.86 -23.11
C LYS A 193 0.87 -18.15 -22.33
N GLY A 194 0.79 -18.07 -21.00
CA GLY A 194 0.50 -19.21 -20.12
C GLY A 194 -0.98 -19.64 -20.07
N LEU A 195 -1.90 -18.88 -20.67
CA LEU A 195 -3.34 -19.23 -20.74
C LEU A 195 -3.70 -20.06 -21.98
N ARG A 196 -2.71 -20.49 -22.76
CA ARG A 196 -2.89 -21.36 -23.93
C ARG A 196 -3.33 -22.75 -23.54
#